data_AF-A0A0Q5SWU3-F1
#
_entry.id   AF-A0A0Q5SWU3-F1
#
_cell.length_a   1.000
_cell.length_b   1.000
_cell.length_c   1.000
_cell.angle_alpha   90.00
_cell.angle_beta   90.00
_cell.angle_gamma   90.00
#
_symmetry.space_group_name_H-M   'P 1'
#
loop_
_entity.id
_entity.type
_entity.pdbx_description
1 polymer ?
#
loop_
_entity_poly.entity_id
_entity_poly.type
_entity_poly.pdbx_seq_one_letter_code
_entity_poly.pdbx_strand_id
1 'polypeptide(L)' 'METLTIEISNPEVKRLIDDMAALGLISVKETKPSWNERWSNFSNTLPNITEISEEDIFKEISEIRTERSL' A
#
# COMPACT_ATOMS: atom_id res chain seq x y z
N MET A 1 28.99 11.44 0.42
CA MET A 1 28.61 10.84 -0.86
C MET A 1 27.44 11.64 -1.39
N GLU A 2 27.62 12.35 -2.50
CA GLU A 2 26.57 13.18 -3.10
C GLU A 2 25.72 12.30 -4.03
N THR A 3 24.39 12.50 -4.01
CA THR A 3 23.45 11.70 -4.80
C THR A 3 22.86 12.60 -5.87
N LEU A 4 22.99 12.23 -7.15
CA LEU A 4 22.41 12.97 -8.28
C LEU A 4 21.07 12.32 -8.65
N THR A 5 19.98 13.10 -8.57
CA THR A 5 18.65 12.67 -9.04
C THR A 5 18.47 13.18 -10.47
N ILE A 6 18.20 12.27 -11.41
CA ILE A 6 17.97 12.59 -12.82
C ILE A 6 16.49 12.31 -13.12
N GLU A 7 15.75 13.31 -13.56
CA GLU A 7 14.37 13.16 -14.04
C GLU A 7 14.37 12.98 -15.56
N ILE A 8 13.65 11.96 -16.04
CA ILE A 8 13.66 11.55 -17.44
C ILE A 8 12.23 11.56 -17.97
N SER A 9 11.95 12.48 -18.89
CA SER A 9 10.64 12.64 -19.54
C SER A 9 10.55 11.96 -20.90
N ASN A 10 11.69 11.63 -21.54
CA ASN A 10 11.72 10.99 -22.85
C ASN A 10 11.61 9.45 -22.74
N PRO A 11 10.61 8.80 -23.36
CA PRO A 11 10.43 7.36 -23.31
C PRO A 11 11.56 6.55 -23.97
N GLU A 12 12.24 7.10 -24.98
CA GLU A 12 13.37 6.41 -25.65
C GLU A 12 14.57 6.26 -24.70
N VAL A 13 14.80 7.28 -23.87
CA VAL A 13 15.87 7.28 -22.87
C VAL A 13 15.57 6.27 -21.75
N LYS A 14 14.30 6.09 -21.39
CA LYS A 14 13.89 5.05 -20.44
C LYS A 14 14.26 3.66 -20.94
N ARG A 15 13.99 3.36 -22.21
CA ARG A 15 14.34 2.07 -22.81
C ARG A 15 15.85 1.83 -22.80
N LEU A 16 16.66 2.84 -23.11
CA LEU A 16 18.12 2.75 -23.03
C LEU A 16 18.59 2.40 -21.61
N ILE A 17 17.98 3.02 -20.59
CA ILE A 17 18.31 2.74 -19.18
C ILE A 17 17.94 1.32 -18.79
N ASP A 18 16.77 0.84 -19.24
CA ASP A 18 16.32 -0.53 -19.00
C ASP A 18 17.29 -1.53 -19.66
N ASP A 19 17.73 -1.26 -20.90
CA ASP A 19 18.72 -2.07 -21.61
C ASP A 19 20.08 -2.07 -20.88
N MET A 20 20.55 -0.90 -20.41
CA MET A 20 21.79 -0.78 -19.63
C MET A 20 21.72 -1.49 -18.28
N ALA A 21 20.56 -1.45 -17.62
CA ALA A 21 20.32 -2.17 -16.37
C ALA A 21 20.29 -3.69 -16.60
N ALA A 22 19.67 -4.15 -17.70
CA ALA A 22 19.63 -5.56 -18.09
C ALA A 22 21.02 -6.13 -18.40
N LEU A 23 21.91 -5.31 -18.97
CA LEU A 23 23.32 -5.65 -19.18
C LEU A 23 24.17 -5.59 -17.90
N GLY A 24 23.59 -5.17 -16.77
CA GLY A 24 24.28 -5.07 -15.48
C GLY A 24 25.26 -3.90 -15.38
N LEU A 25 25.18 -2.91 -16.28
CA LEU A 25 26.08 -1.75 -16.31
C LEU A 25 25.70 -0.71 -15.25
N ILE A 26 24.41 -0.63 -14.92
CA ILE A 26 23.85 0.30 -13.94
C ILE A 26 22.84 -0.41 -13.04
N SER A 27 22.65 0.10 -11.83
CA SER A 27 21.61 -0.33 -10.90
C SER A 27 20.62 0.81 -10.72
N VAL A 28 19.39 0.61 -11.18
CA VAL A 28 18.31 1.58 -11.01
C VAL A 28 17.71 1.37 -9.62
N LYS A 29 17.83 2.36 -8.74
CA LYS A 29 17.11 2.35 -7.46
C LYS A 29 15.64 2.63 -7.75
N GLU A 30 14.81 1.59 -7.64
CA GLU A 30 13.36 1.77 -7.62
C GLU A 30 12.98 2.72 -6.49
N THR A 31 12.19 3.75 -6.82
CA THR A 31 11.49 4.57 -5.85
C THR A 31 10.40 3.73 -5.21
N LYS A 32 10.79 2.85 -4.28
CA LYS A 32 9.81 2.15 -3.44
C LYS A 32 9.08 3.22 -2.63
N PRO A 33 7.74 3.20 -2.62
CA PRO A 33 6.99 4.15 -1.79
C PRO A 33 7.45 3.98 -0.36
N SER A 34 7.63 5.10 0.33
CA SER A 34 7.98 5.14 1.73
C SER A 34 6.97 4.34 2.54
N TRP A 35 7.39 3.84 3.71
CA TRP A 35 6.47 3.12 4.60
C TRP A 35 5.23 3.97 4.93
N ASN A 36 5.39 5.29 5.06
CA ASN A 36 4.31 6.23 5.30
C ASN A 36 3.30 6.27 4.13
N GLU A 37 3.76 6.29 2.88
CA GLU A 37 2.87 6.25 1.71
C GLU A 37 2.14 4.91 1.60
N ARG A 38 2.83 3.80 1.88
CA ARG A 38 2.20 2.47 1.91
C ARG A 38 1.13 2.39 2.98
N TRP A 39 1.41 2.89 4.17
CA TRP A 39 0.47 2.90 5.28
C TRP A 39 -0.73 3.80 5.01
N SER A 40 -0.52 4.98 4.43
CA SER A 40 -1.61 5.89 4.06
C SER A 40 -2.54 5.29 3.00
N ASN A 41 -1.97 4.66 1.97
CA ASN A 41 -2.77 3.97 0.96
C ASN A 41 -3.58 2.81 1.57
N PHE A 42 -2.98 2.05 2.49
CA PHE A 42 -3.67 0.97 3.18
C PHE A 42 -4.79 1.49 4.10
N SER A 43 -4.53 2.53 4.90
CA SER A 43 -5.55 3.09 5.80
C SER A 43 -6.76 3.62 5.05
N ASN A 44 -6.57 4.14 3.83
CA ASN A 44 -7.66 4.60 2.98
C ASN A 44 -8.52 3.45 2.42
N THR A 45 -8.03 2.21 2.43
CA THR A 45 -8.82 1.03 2.05
C THR A 45 -9.62 0.43 3.19
N LEU A 46 -9.37 0.88 4.43
CA LEU A 46 -10.11 0.37 5.58
C LEU A 46 -11.49 1.02 5.65
N PRO A 47 -12.55 0.24 5.92
CA PRO A 47 -13.89 0.77 6.11
C PRO A 47 -13.90 1.71 7.32
N ASN A 48 -14.68 2.79 7.22
CA ASN A 48 -14.84 3.73 8.32
C ASN A 48 -15.70 3.06 9.41
N ILE A 49 -15.09 2.71 10.54
CA ILE A 49 -15.68 1.88 11.60
C ILE A 49 -16.71 2.67 12.44
N THR A 50 -17.02 3.93 12.09
CA THR A 50 -17.98 4.78 12.81
C THR A 50 -19.44 4.33 12.69
N GLU A 51 -19.78 3.33 11.88
CA GLU A 51 -21.16 2.90 11.66
C GLU A 51 -21.63 1.74 12.55
N ILE A 52 -20.74 1.13 13.34
CA ILE A 52 -21.14 0.06 14.27
C ILE A 52 -21.26 0.65 15.67
N SER A 53 -22.50 0.76 16.17
CA SER A 53 -22.76 1.15 17.55
C SER A 53 -22.38 0.03 18.52
N GLU A 54 -22.00 0.37 19.75
CA GLU A 54 -21.73 -0.65 20.78
C GLU A 54 -22.99 -1.51 21.01
N GLU A 55 -24.17 -0.90 20.90
CA GLU A 55 -25.47 -1.57 21.01
C GLU A 55 -25.65 -2.67 19.95
N ASP A 56 -25.21 -2.43 18.71
CA ASP A 56 -25.29 -3.43 17.62
C ASP A 56 -24.36 -4.62 17.90
N ILE A 57 -23.18 -4.36 18.46
CA ILE A 57 -22.20 -5.41 18.85
C ILE A 57 -22.80 -6.28 19.98
N PHE A 58 -23.37 -5.66 21.01
CA PHE A 58 -23.98 -6.41 22.12
C PHE A 58 -25.20 -7.21 21.67
N LYS A 59 -25.97 -6.69 20.71
CA LYS A 59 -27.11 -7.39 20.13
C LYS A 59 -26.66 -8.65 19.37
N GLU A 60 -25.67 -8.54 18.47
CA GLU A 60 -25.13 -9.69 17.72
C GLU A 60 -24.58 -10.78 18.67
N ILE A 61 -23.83 -10.37 19.71
CA ILE A 61 -23.31 -11.31 20.71
C ILE A 61 -24.43 -12.03 21.46
N SER A 62 -25.52 -11.33 21.80
CA SER A 62 -26.66 -11.91 22.49
C SER A 62 -27.42 -12.93 21.61
N GLU A 63 -27.61 -12.62 20.34
CA GLU A 63 -28.27 -13.50 19.37
C GLU A 63 -27.49 -14.81 19.17
N ILE A 64 -26.17 -14.73 18.97
CA ILE A 64 -25.30 -15.92 18.84
C ILE A 64 -25.29 -16.79 20.10
N ARG A 65 -25.30 -16.17 21.30
CA ARG A 65 -25.36 -16.91 22.57
C ARG A 65 -26.68 -17.66 22.73
N THR A 66 -27.77 -17.10 22.23
CA THR A 66 -29.10 -17.70 22.32
C THR A 66 -29.24 -18.85 21.32
N GLU A 67 -28.71 -18.71 20.11
CA GLU A 67 -28.66 -19.80 19.12
C GLU A 67 -27.79 -20.99 19.57
N ARG A 68 -26.69 -20.75 20.30
CA ARG A 68 -25.83 -21.82 20.83
C ARG A 68 -26.36 -22.48 22.11
N SER A 69 -27.39 -21.88 22.72
CA SER A 69 -28.04 -22.39 23.94
C SER A 69 -29.25 -23.28 23.64
N LEU A 70 -29.62 -23.45 22.37
CA LEU A 70 -30.61 -24.40 21.86
C LEU A 70 -29.89 -25.62 21.25
#